data_AF-A0A481YJQ1-F1
#
_entry.id   AF-A0A481YJQ1-F1
#
_cell.length_a   1.000
_cell.length_b   1.000
_cell.length_c   1.000
_cell.angle_alpha   90.00
_cell.angle_beta   90.00
_cell.angle_gamma   90.00
#
_symmetry.space_group_name_H-M   'P 1'
#
loop_
_entity.id
_entity.type
_entity.pdbx_description
1 polymer ?
#
loop_
_entity_poly.entity_id
_entity_poly.type
_entity_poly.pdbx_seq_one_letter_code
_entity_poly.pdbx_strand_id
1 'polypeptide(L)'
;ARDIYNMVSKLLKNDGYKKVCKRTLERDINLLNEMGLFKSKIRRLGKQKGSIAHYRQNMLFAHIHKDIILEYLTQLLKENLKDKKIIGDFDKEDEDENFNYTNLEKFKILSNINEHNKITQMSHVSESHVINKANISYKTKENSIEMLPKKNVSNKQKPKQHKFERKDVETRLVSTHKISKNCIKQVKECSNNDSTYINALINLETVIIDYQNEYNIEDILEHFLKQFSNRYKNKVWMMMRRRDGVISDYELIWEVRFRDWYPNKYKSGYVVKETYGGNIRLRNKISNTQMGNQISNDLQHKQDKELERIEKEKERRSL
;
A
#
# COMPACT_ATOMS: atom_id res chain seq x y z
N ALA A 1 -8.19 29.28 -21.89
CA ALA A 1 -8.32 28.81 -20.49
C ALA A 1 -7.08 27.98 -20.13
N ARG A 2 -6.46 28.22 -18.97
CA ARG A 2 -5.32 27.40 -18.50
C ARG A 2 -5.86 26.29 -17.60
N ASP A 3 -5.42 25.06 -17.84
CA ASP A 3 -5.74 23.90 -17.01
C ASP A 3 -5.16 24.11 -15.61
N ILE A 4 -6.02 24.03 -14.58
CA ILE A 4 -5.64 24.23 -13.17
C ILE A 4 -4.55 23.25 -12.75
N TYR A 5 -4.57 22.02 -13.27
CA TYR A 5 -3.55 21.03 -12.98
C TYR A 5 -2.17 21.45 -13.47
N ASN A 6 -2.11 21.98 -14.69
CA ASN A 6 -0.86 22.46 -15.27
C ASN A 6 -0.35 23.73 -14.59
N MET A 7 -1.25 24.61 -14.13
CA MET A 7 -0.87 25.80 -13.35
C MET A 7 -0.25 25.41 -12.01
N VAL A 8 -0.95 24.60 -11.21
CA VAL A 8 -0.45 24.15 -9.89
C VAL A 8 0.85 23.37 -10.04
N SER A 9 0.94 22.48 -11.04
CA SER A 9 2.17 21.72 -11.30
C SER A 9 3.38 22.60 -11.62
N LYS A 10 3.17 23.72 -12.32
CA LYS A 10 4.23 24.68 -12.62
C LYS A 10 4.65 25.46 -11.38
N LEU A 11 3.70 25.91 -10.57
CA LEU A 11 3.99 26.62 -9.31
C LEU A 11 4.79 25.73 -8.36
N LEU A 12 4.34 24.51 -8.12
CA LEU A 12 5.06 23.54 -7.28
C LEU A 12 6.47 23.29 -7.78
N LYS A 13 6.67 23.16 -9.10
CA LYS A 13 8.01 22.96 -9.68
C LYS A 13 8.91 24.18 -9.47
N ASN A 14 8.37 25.39 -9.60
CA ASN A 14 9.12 26.63 -9.36
C ASN A 14 9.57 26.73 -7.89
N ASP A 15 8.74 26.23 -6.98
CA ASP A 15 9.01 26.20 -5.54
C ASP A 15 9.85 24.98 -5.10
N GLY A 16 10.34 24.16 -6.04
CA GLY A 16 11.17 22.98 -5.77
C GLY A 16 10.40 21.73 -5.32
N TYR A 17 9.07 21.77 -5.32
CA TYR A 17 8.21 20.64 -4.94
C TYR A 17 7.92 19.67 -6.09
N LYS A 18 7.63 18.42 -5.73
CA LYS A 18 7.19 17.39 -6.67
C LYS A 18 5.79 17.71 -7.22
N LYS A 19 5.54 17.28 -8.44
CA LYS A 19 4.22 17.38 -9.07
C LYS A 19 3.20 16.52 -8.33
N VAL A 20 2.04 17.09 -8.03
CA VAL A 20 0.91 16.35 -7.43
C VAL A 20 0.16 15.53 -8.47
N CYS A 21 -0.47 14.43 -8.04
CA CYS A 21 -1.36 13.66 -8.90
C CYS A 21 -2.71 14.37 -9.07
N LYS A 22 -3.41 14.12 -10.18
CA LYS A 22 -4.72 14.75 -10.47
C LYS A 22 -5.74 14.49 -9.36
N ARG A 23 -5.76 13.27 -8.82
CA ARG A 23 -6.68 12.87 -7.75
C ARG A 23 -6.44 13.61 -6.44
N THR A 24 -5.17 13.89 -6.08
CA THR A 24 -4.85 14.73 -4.91
C THR A 24 -5.39 16.14 -5.13
N LEU A 25 -5.11 16.73 -6.30
CA LEU A 25 -5.61 18.06 -6.62
C LEU A 25 -7.14 18.14 -6.64
N GLU A 26 -7.84 17.11 -7.12
CA GLU A 26 -9.31 17.03 -7.08
C GLU A 26 -9.84 17.00 -5.64
N ARG A 27 -9.19 16.28 -4.72
CA ARG A 27 -9.55 16.27 -3.30
C ARG A 27 -9.32 17.64 -2.66
N ASP A 28 -8.18 18.26 -2.94
CA ASP A 28 -7.84 19.58 -2.41
C ASP A 28 -8.85 20.63 -2.93
N ILE A 29 -9.23 20.56 -4.21
CA ILE A 29 -10.27 21.43 -4.79
C ILE A 29 -11.63 21.21 -4.11
N ASN A 30 -12.01 19.97 -3.79
CA ASN A 30 -13.25 19.69 -3.07
C ASN A 30 -13.22 20.30 -1.67
N LEU A 31 -12.12 20.10 -0.94
CA LEU A 31 -11.92 20.68 0.38
C LEU A 31 -11.99 22.22 0.35
N LEU A 32 -11.36 22.84 -0.64
CA LEU A 32 -11.42 24.29 -0.84
C LEU A 32 -12.82 24.80 -1.23
N ASN A 33 -13.65 23.97 -1.89
CA ASN A 33 -15.05 24.29 -2.13
C ASN A 33 -15.89 24.16 -0.84
N GLU A 34 -15.63 23.15 -0.01
CA GLU A 34 -16.28 22.95 1.30
C GLU A 34 -16.00 24.14 2.24
N MET A 35 -14.75 24.61 2.27
CA MET A 35 -14.34 25.81 3.03
C MET A 35 -14.88 27.13 2.43
N GLY A 36 -15.54 27.11 1.27
CA GLY A 36 -16.04 28.31 0.60
C GLY A 36 -14.95 29.23 0.02
N LEU A 37 -13.70 28.77 -0.07
CA LEU A 37 -12.57 29.52 -0.65
C LEU A 37 -12.57 29.48 -2.18
N PHE A 38 -13.15 28.43 -2.74
CA PHE A 38 -13.37 28.27 -4.18
C PHE A 38 -14.82 27.92 -4.47
N LYS A 39 -15.22 28.19 -5.72
CA LYS A 39 -16.46 27.65 -6.29
C LYS A 39 -16.13 26.97 -7.61
N SER A 40 -16.35 25.66 -7.65
CA SER A 40 -16.29 24.88 -8.89
C SER A 40 -17.68 24.79 -9.53
N LYS A 41 -17.75 24.95 -10.86
CA LYS A 41 -18.96 24.72 -11.65
C LYS A 41 -18.62 23.91 -12.88
N ILE A 42 -19.21 22.72 -12.98
CA ILE A 42 -19.05 21.85 -14.14
C ILE A 42 -20.07 22.26 -15.21
N ARG A 43 -19.60 22.63 -16.40
CA ARG A 43 -20.42 22.82 -17.60
C ARG A 43 -20.30 21.60 -18.49
N ARG A 44 -21.43 20.94 -18.79
CA ARG A 44 -21.49 19.84 -19.75
C ARG A 44 -21.60 20.41 -21.16
N LEU A 45 -20.84 19.87 -22.12
CA LEU A 45 -20.79 20.37 -23.50
C LEU A 45 -21.80 19.68 -24.44
N GLY A 46 -22.70 18.86 -23.88
CA GLY A 46 -23.68 18.06 -24.63
C GLY A 46 -23.47 16.55 -24.46
N LYS A 47 -24.36 15.75 -25.05
CA LYS A 47 -24.31 14.29 -24.97
C LYS A 47 -23.00 13.79 -25.61
N GLN A 48 -22.21 13.03 -24.85
CA GLN A 48 -20.90 12.48 -25.24
C GLN A 48 -19.80 13.51 -25.60
N LYS A 49 -20.02 14.81 -25.39
CA LYS A 49 -19.03 15.88 -25.67
C LYS A 49 -18.17 16.27 -24.47
N GLY A 50 -18.29 15.53 -23.35
CA GLY A 50 -17.52 15.77 -22.13
C GLY A 50 -18.00 16.97 -21.31
N SER A 51 -17.16 17.42 -20.38
CA SER A 51 -17.47 18.50 -19.44
C SER A 51 -16.23 19.33 -19.11
N ILE A 52 -16.43 20.62 -18.83
CA ILE A 52 -15.40 21.56 -18.41
C ILE A 52 -15.73 22.08 -17.00
N ALA A 53 -14.78 21.94 -16.09
CA ALA A 53 -14.85 22.55 -14.76
C ALA A 53 -14.35 24.00 -14.82
N HIS A 54 -15.16 24.92 -14.32
CA HIS A 54 -14.81 26.33 -14.13
C HIS A 54 -14.61 26.59 -12.65
N TYR A 55 -13.53 27.28 -12.30
CA TYR A 55 -13.19 27.61 -10.92
C TYR A 55 -13.23 29.11 -10.73
N ARG A 56 -13.85 29.55 -9.64
CA ARG A 56 -13.87 30.94 -9.21
C ARG A 56 -13.33 31.02 -7.78
N GLN A 57 -12.30 31.84 -7.57
CA GLN A 57 -11.79 32.13 -6.24
C GLN A 57 -12.78 33.04 -5.50
N ASN A 58 -12.96 32.80 -4.20
CA ASN A 58 -13.68 33.70 -3.34
C ASN A 58 -12.78 34.88 -2.94
N MET A 59 -13.01 36.04 -3.56
CA MET A 59 -12.20 37.23 -3.34
C MET A 59 -12.40 37.84 -1.94
N LEU A 60 -13.55 37.59 -1.30
CA LEU A 60 -13.81 38.09 0.07
C LEU A 60 -12.79 37.52 1.06
N PHE A 61 -12.45 36.24 0.91
CA PHE A 61 -11.54 35.53 1.80
C PHE A 61 -10.11 35.39 1.24
N ALA A 62 -9.82 36.00 0.08
CA ALA A 62 -8.52 35.84 -0.58
C ALA A 62 -7.34 36.35 0.25
N HIS A 63 -7.55 37.31 1.15
CA HIS A 63 -6.49 37.85 2.01
C HIS A 63 -6.24 37.00 3.27
N ILE A 64 -7.24 36.26 3.76
CA ILE A 64 -7.18 35.42 4.98
C ILE A 64 -7.27 33.91 4.69
N HIS A 65 -7.16 33.50 3.43
CA HIS A 65 -7.37 32.11 3.00
C HIS A 65 -6.48 31.10 3.75
N LYS A 66 -5.24 31.47 4.09
CA LYS A 66 -4.31 30.58 4.82
C LYS A 66 -4.80 30.27 6.22
N ASP A 67 -5.30 31.28 6.92
CA ASP A 67 -5.77 31.15 8.29
C ASP A 67 -7.05 30.29 8.33
N ILE A 68 -7.97 30.52 7.38
CA ILE A 68 -9.17 29.70 7.21
C ILE A 68 -8.81 28.22 6.97
N ILE A 69 -7.85 27.94 6.08
CA ILE A 69 -7.42 26.56 5.79
C ILE A 69 -6.85 25.91 7.06
N LEU A 70 -5.98 26.62 7.78
CA LEU A 70 -5.33 26.10 8.98
C LEU A 70 -6.34 25.79 10.08
N GLU A 71 -7.25 26.73 10.35
CA GLU A 71 -8.27 26.59 11.39
C GLU A 71 -9.23 25.43 11.08
N TYR A 72 -9.71 25.34 9.84
CA TYR A 72 -10.57 24.25 9.41
C TYR A 72 -9.90 22.88 9.54
N LEU A 73 -8.65 22.75 9.07
CA LEU A 73 -7.90 21.49 9.18
C LEU A 73 -7.63 21.10 10.64
N THR A 74 -7.35 22.08 11.49
CA THR A 74 -7.14 21.84 12.93
C THR A 74 -8.42 21.33 13.59
N GLN A 75 -9.57 21.91 13.26
CA GLN A 75 -10.86 21.46 13.77
C GLN A 75 -11.22 20.07 13.26
N LEU A 76 -11.02 19.81 11.96
CA LEU A 76 -11.23 18.50 11.34
C LEU A 76 -10.36 17.42 12.00
N LEU A 77 -9.10 17.75 12.34
CA LEU A 77 -8.22 16.83 13.07
C LEU A 77 -8.74 16.57 14.49
N LYS A 78 -9.14 17.61 15.24
CA LYS A 78 -9.70 17.45 16.59
C LYS A 78 -10.94 16.55 16.59
N GLU A 79 -11.85 16.75 15.64
CA GLU A 79 -13.06 15.92 15.51
C GLU A 79 -12.71 14.48 15.16
N ASN A 80 -11.81 14.26 14.19
CA ASN A 80 -11.37 12.92 13.78
C ASN A 80 -10.59 12.15 14.86
N LEU A 81 -10.09 12.85 15.88
CA LEU A 81 -9.33 12.29 17.00
C LEU A 81 -10.13 12.26 18.31
N LYS A 82 -11.34 12.83 18.36
CA LYS A 82 -12.14 12.99 19.58
C LYS A 82 -12.37 11.69 20.34
N ASP A 83 -12.63 10.60 19.61
CA ASP A 83 -12.94 9.28 20.18
C ASP A 83 -11.74 8.31 20.10
N LYS A 84 -10.56 8.81 19.72
CA LYS A 84 -9.35 8.00 19.60
C LYS A 84 -8.50 8.17 20.84
N LYS A 85 -8.43 7.14 21.67
CA LYS A 85 -7.49 7.06 22.79
C LYS A 85 -6.13 6.61 22.25
N ILE A 86 -5.09 7.38 22.53
CA ILE A 86 -3.71 6.92 22.31
C ILE A 86 -3.48 5.75 23.28
N ILE A 87 -3.18 4.56 22.75
CA ILE A 87 -2.79 3.38 23.53
C ILE A 87 -1.28 3.29 23.39
N GLY A 88 -0.56 3.66 24.45
CA GLY A 88 0.90 3.62 24.53
C GLY A 88 1.50 4.99 24.88
N ASP A 89 2.02 5.11 26.11
CA ASP A 89 3.13 6.03 26.38
C ASP A 89 4.39 5.34 25.86
N PHE A 90 4.99 5.83 24.78
CA PHE A 90 6.32 5.38 24.36
C PHE A 90 7.38 5.71 25.43
N ASP A 91 7.08 6.64 26.34
CA ASP A 91 7.99 7.12 27.37
C ASP A 91 8.32 6.08 28.47
N LYS A 92 7.62 4.94 28.52
CA LYS A 92 7.84 3.89 29.54
C LYS A 92 8.72 2.73 29.10
N GLU A 93 8.98 2.56 27.81
CA GLU A 93 9.79 1.45 27.29
C GLU A 93 11.28 1.78 27.25
N ASP A 94 11.67 3.07 27.31
CA ASP A 94 13.06 3.50 27.13
C ASP A 94 13.96 3.32 28.38
N GLU A 95 13.41 3.20 29.59
CA GLU A 95 14.22 3.18 30.82
C GLU A 95 14.68 1.78 31.29
N ASP A 96 14.00 0.69 30.91
CA ASP A 96 14.22 -0.65 31.51
C ASP A 96 14.37 -1.80 30.49
N GLU A 97 14.69 -1.54 29.22
CA GLU A 97 15.06 -2.61 28.29
C GLU A 97 16.50 -3.11 28.56
N ASN A 98 16.61 -4.10 29.45
CA ASN A 98 17.85 -4.81 29.68
C ASN A 98 18.13 -5.72 28.46
N PHE A 99 18.91 -5.23 27.50
CA PHE A 99 19.25 -5.98 26.28
C PHE A 99 19.91 -7.32 26.62
N ASN A 100 19.37 -8.41 26.07
CA ASN A 100 19.89 -9.74 26.31
C ASN A 100 21.14 -10.01 25.45
N TYR A 101 22.34 -9.85 26.04
CA TYR A 101 23.63 -10.06 25.37
C TYR A 101 24.16 -11.50 25.44
N THR A 102 23.39 -12.48 25.94
CA THR A 102 23.85 -13.87 26.14
C THR A 102 24.47 -14.51 24.90
N ASN A 103 23.96 -14.17 23.71
CA ASN A 103 24.54 -14.64 22.44
C ASN A 103 25.91 -14.02 22.16
N LEU A 104 26.14 -12.76 22.53
CA LEU A 104 27.43 -12.07 22.32
C LEU A 104 28.53 -12.62 23.24
N GLU A 105 28.18 -12.99 24.47
CA GLU A 105 29.08 -13.70 25.40
C GLU A 105 29.42 -15.10 24.88
N LYS A 106 28.42 -15.86 24.42
CA LYS A 106 28.60 -17.21 23.85
C LYS A 106 29.59 -17.23 22.68
N PHE A 107 29.59 -16.18 21.86
CA PHE A 107 30.51 -16.05 20.72
C PHE A 107 31.82 -15.31 21.03
N LYS A 108 32.12 -14.97 22.30
CA LYS A 108 33.30 -14.20 22.74
C LYS A 108 33.50 -12.85 22.02
N ILE A 109 32.43 -12.28 21.48
CA ILE A 109 32.49 -11.02 20.72
C ILE A 109 32.79 -9.85 21.68
N LEU A 110 32.22 -9.87 22.88
CA LEU A 110 32.44 -8.84 23.91
C LEU A 110 33.91 -8.76 24.36
N SER A 111 34.56 -9.93 24.48
CA SER A 111 35.97 -10.05 24.88
C SER A 111 36.91 -9.43 23.85
N ASN A 112 36.61 -9.63 22.56
CA ASN A 112 37.39 -9.07 21.45
C ASN A 112 37.23 -7.55 21.28
N ILE A 113 36.10 -6.98 21.74
CA ILE A 113 35.83 -5.53 21.67
C ILE A 113 36.55 -4.79 22.80
N ASN A 114 36.69 -5.41 23.98
CA ASN A 114 37.37 -4.82 25.14
C ASN A 114 38.89 -4.69 24.96
N GLU A 115 39.53 -5.54 24.15
CA GLU A 115 40.97 -5.41 23.86
C GLU A 115 41.29 -4.21 22.95
N HIS A 116 40.33 -3.78 22.11
CA HIS A 116 40.57 -2.77 21.08
C HIS A 116 39.98 -1.39 21.37
N ASN A 117 39.18 -1.21 22.41
CA ASN A 117 38.60 0.09 22.72
C ASN A 117 38.75 0.43 24.21
N LYS A 118 39.59 1.42 24.52
CA LYS A 118 39.23 2.38 25.57
C LYS A 118 37.97 3.08 25.06
N ILE A 119 36.81 2.51 25.34
CA ILE A 119 35.52 3.11 24.99
C ILE A 119 35.44 4.38 25.83
N THR A 120 35.76 5.52 25.22
CA THR A 120 35.28 6.80 25.72
C THR A 120 33.77 6.66 25.82
N GLN A 121 33.25 6.62 27.04
CA GLN A 121 31.83 6.69 27.29
C GLN A 121 31.37 7.97 26.58
N MET A 122 30.58 7.83 25.52
CA MET A 122 29.99 9.00 24.88
C MET A 122 29.20 9.71 25.98
N SER A 123 29.70 10.87 26.39
CA SER A 123 29.05 11.72 27.38
C SER A 123 27.60 11.84 27.02
N HIS A 124 26.73 11.59 28.00
CA HIS A 124 25.28 11.74 27.95
C HIS A 124 24.95 12.91 27.03
N VAL A 125 24.41 12.60 25.85
CA VAL A 125 23.97 13.63 24.92
C VAL A 125 22.84 14.35 25.64
N SER A 126 23.20 15.53 26.10
CA SER A 126 22.32 16.58 26.59
C SER A 126 21.22 16.82 25.56
N GLU A 127 19.98 16.69 26.02
CA GLU A 127 18.72 17.08 25.40
C GLU A 127 18.34 16.34 24.11
N SER A 128 17.24 15.58 24.21
CA SER A 128 16.57 15.00 23.05
C SER A 128 16.21 16.11 22.06
N HIS A 129 16.30 15.81 20.76
CA HIS A 129 15.76 16.69 19.72
C HIS A 129 14.23 16.68 19.80
N VAL A 130 13.68 17.40 20.78
CA VAL A 130 12.30 17.82 20.79
C VAL A 130 12.15 18.76 19.60
N ILE A 131 11.52 18.30 18.53
CA ILE A 131 11.02 19.15 17.45
C ILE A 131 9.81 19.90 18.02
N ASN A 132 10.07 20.83 18.93
CA ASN A 132 9.06 21.72 19.46
C ASN A 132 9.08 23.01 18.65
N LYS A 133 7.89 23.34 18.13
CA LYS A 133 7.42 24.68 17.78
C LYS A 133 8.42 25.60 17.05
N ALA A 134 8.17 25.73 15.76
CA ALA A 134 8.59 26.85 14.95
C ALA A 134 8.30 28.20 15.64
N ASN A 135 9.32 28.79 16.28
CA ASN A 135 9.46 30.23 16.46
C ASN A 135 10.25 30.77 15.27
N ILE A 136 9.57 30.97 14.14
CA ILE A 136 10.15 31.72 13.01
C ILE A 136 10.07 33.19 13.40
N SER A 137 11.07 33.67 14.16
CA SER A 137 11.35 35.10 14.20
C SER A 137 12.11 35.46 12.93
N TYR A 138 11.44 36.17 12.04
CA TYR A 138 12.01 36.98 10.98
C TYR A 138 13.18 37.82 11.50
N LYS A 139 14.41 37.42 11.17
CA LYS A 139 15.57 38.30 11.18
C LYS A 139 16.37 38.07 9.90
N THR A 140 16.32 39.13 9.10
CA THR A 140 17.20 39.47 7.98
C THR A 140 18.65 39.03 8.20
N LYS A 141 19.24 38.39 7.19
CA LYS A 141 20.63 38.65 6.80
C LYS A 141 20.87 38.25 5.35
N GLU A 142 21.72 39.04 4.73
CA GLU A 142 21.90 39.21 3.31
C GLU A 142 22.51 38.01 2.58
N ASN A 143 22.22 37.97 1.28
CA ASN A 143 23.06 37.47 0.20
C ASN A 143 24.43 36.89 0.60
N SER A 144 24.59 35.58 0.39
CA SER A 144 25.84 35.06 -0.16
C SER A 144 25.53 33.98 -1.18
N ILE A 145 25.53 34.41 -2.44
CA ILE A 145 25.76 33.54 -3.59
C ILE A 145 27.19 33.01 -3.43
N GLU A 146 27.34 31.81 -2.88
CA GLU A 146 28.54 31.01 -3.11
C GLU A 146 28.15 29.81 -3.95
N MET A 147 28.49 29.91 -5.25
CA MET A 147 28.43 28.81 -6.18
C MET A 147 29.38 27.71 -5.72
N LEU A 148 28.85 26.62 -5.17
CA LEU A 148 29.63 25.41 -4.96
C LEU A 148 30.00 24.78 -6.31
N PRO A 149 31.29 24.52 -6.58
CA PRO A 149 31.75 24.02 -7.87
C PRO A 149 31.26 22.60 -8.11
N LYS A 150 30.97 22.30 -9.39
CA LYS A 150 30.67 20.96 -9.91
C LYS A 150 31.73 19.96 -9.43
N LYS A 151 31.45 19.22 -8.36
CA LYS A 151 32.25 18.06 -8.00
C LYS A 151 31.83 16.88 -8.86
N ASN A 152 32.82 16.37 -9.57
CA ASN A 152 32.76 15.23 -10.47
C ASN A 152 32.00 14.05 -9.87
N VAL A 153 31.18 13.43 -10.72
CA VAL A 153 30.46 12.20 -10.47
C VAL A 153 31.47 11.13 -10.06
N SER A 154 31.61 10.91 -8.75
CA SER A 154 32.21 9.66 -8.27
C SER A 154 31.18 8.56 -8.49
N ASN A 155 31.55 7.58 -9.30
CA ASN A 155 30.81 6.35 -9.52
C ASN A 155 30.72 5.57 -8.21
N LYS A 156 29.80 5.95 -7.32
CA LYS A 156 29.26 5.02 -6.33
C LYS A 156 28.42 4.03 -7.12
N GLN A 157 28.89 2.78 -7.20
CA GLN A 157 28.14 1.67 -7.79
C GLN A 157 26.74 1.67 -7.20
N LYS A 158 25.75 1.98 -8.05
CA LYS A 158 24.35 1.79 -7.72
C LYS A 158 24.17 0.31 -7.36
N PRO A 159 23.36 -0.05 -6.33
CA PRO A 159 22.99 -1.43 -6.12
C PRO A 159 22.46 -1.97 -7.45
N LYS A 160 22.97 -3.12 -7.89
CA LYS A 160 22.69 -3.73 -9.20
C LYS A 160 21.20 -3.59 -9.50
N GLN A 161 20.86 -2.75 -10.48
CA GLN A 161 19.54 -2.79 -11.07
C GLN A 161 19.38 -4.20 -11.62
N HIS A 162 18.55 -5.02 -10.98
CA HIS A 162 18.13 -6.28 -11.57
C HIS A 162 17.32 -5.90 -12.81
N LYS A 163 17.98 -5.87 -13.97
CA LYS A 163 17.29 -5.79 -15.24
C LYS A 163 16.51 -7.08 -15.33
N PHE A 164 15.20 -7.01 -15.15
CA PHE A 164 14.33 -8.16 -15.40
C PHE A 164 14.55 -8.56 -16.85
N GLU A 165 15.28 -9.65 -17.07
CA GLU A 165 15.32 -10.29 -18.37
C GLU A 165 13.88 -10.73 -18.66
N ARG A 166 13.24 -10.02 -19.59
CA ARG A 166 11.89 -10.35 -20.07
C ARG A 166 11.82 -11.75 -20.68
N LYS A 167 12.98 -12.28 -21.08
CA LYS A 167 13.13 -13.64 -21.58
C LYS A 167 13.04 -14.61 -20.40
N ASP A 168 12.36 -15.73 -20.63
CA ASP A 168 12.34 -16.89 -19.73
C ASP A 168 11.69 -16.70 -18.34
N VAL A 169 10.88 -15.65 -18.16
CA VAL A 169 10.10 -15.45 -16.91
C VAL A 169 9.22 -16.65 -16.60
N GLU A 170 8.57 -17.22 -17.61
CA GLU A 170 7.76 -18.43 -17.48
C GLU A 170 8.59 -19.62 -17.00
N THR A 171 9.79 -19.80 -17.58
CA THR A 171 10.73 -20.85 -17.18
C THR A 171 11.16 -20.68 -15.73
N ARG A 172 11.48 -19.46 -15.28
CA ARG A 172 11.86 -19.17 -13.89
C ARG A 172 10.72 -19.42 -12.91
N LEU A 173 9.51 -19.01 -13.26
CA LEU A 173 8.33 -19.29 -12.43
C LEU A 173 8.10 -20.81 -12.26
N VAL A 174 8.23 -21.58 -13.33
CA VAL A 174 8.04 -23.05 -13.27
C VAL A 174 9.20 -23.76 -12.58
N SER A 175 10.45 -23.43 -12.92
CA SER A 175 11.62 -24.16 -12.42
C SER A 175 12.10 -23.69 -11.05
N THR A 176 12.23 -22.38 -10.87
CA THR A 176 12.81 -21.78 -9.65
C THR A 176 11.77 -21.64 -8.56
N HIS A 177 10.61 -21.07 -8.90
CA HIS A 177 9.53 -20.84 -7.93
C HIS A 177 8.55 -22.01 -7.82
N LYS A 178 8.77 -23.09 -8.58
CA LYS A 178 7.94 -24.32 -8.59
C LYS A 178 6.46 -24.03 -8.80
N ILE A 179 6.14 -23.01 -9.59
CA ILE A 179 4.75 -22.63 -9.91
C ILE A 179 4.20 -23.61 -10.94
N SER A 180 3.02 -24.15 -10.66
CA SER A 180 2.37 -25.09 -11.57
C SER A 180 2.06 -24.45 -12.93
N LYS A 181 2.23 -25.23 -13.99
CA LYS A 181 1.84 -24.84 -15.36
C LYS A 181 0.37 -24.44 -15.47
N ASN A 182 -0.50 -24.98 -14.59
CA ASN A 182 -1.91 -24.62 -14.54
C ASN A 182 -2.12 -23.15 -14.11
N CYS A 183 -1.37 -22.67 -13.12
CA CYS A 183 -1.41 -21.26 -12.71
C CYS A 183 -0.94 -20.36 -13.86
N ILE A 184 0.14 -20.72 -14.55
CA ILE A 184 0.65 -19.99 -15.71
C ILE A 184 -0.40 -19.93 -16.83
N LYS A 185 -1.08 -21.04 -17.10
CA LYS A 185 -2.18 -21.11 -18.07
C LYS A 185 -3.30 -20.13 -17.72
N GLN A 186 -3.69 -20.05 -16.45
CA GLN A 186 -4.72 -19.09 -15.99
C GLN A 186 -4.28 -17.63 -16.17
N VAL A 187 -3.02 -17.29 -15.91
CA VAL A 187 -2.48 -15.95 -16.19
C VAL A 187 -2.57 -15.65 -17.68
N LYS A 188 -2.25 -16.62 -18.53
CA LYS A 188 -2.35 -16.49 -19.99
C LYS A 188 -3.79 -16.28 -20.45
N GLU A 189 -4.74 -17.05 -19.94
CA GLU A 189 -6.17 -16.92 -20.24
C GLU A 189 -6.75 -15.56 -19.79
N CYS A 190 -6.21 -14.99 -18.70
CA CYS A 190 -6.61 -13.65 -18.24
C CYS A 190 -5.99 -12.50 -19.05
N SER A 191 -4.95 -12.78 -19.84
CA SER A 191 -4.19 -11.78 -20.57
C SER A 191 -4.79 -11.52 -21.95
N ASN A 192 -4.91 -10.24 -22.32
CA ASN A 192 -5.49 -9.84 -23.60
C ASN A 192 -4.49 -9.83 -24.77
N ASN A 193 -3.19 -9.82 -24.49
CA ASN A 193 -2.11 -9.90 -25.47
C ASN A 193 -0.80 -10.36 -24.80
N ASP A 194 0.21 -10.66 -25.61
CA ASP A 194 1.51 -11.17 -25.15
C ASP A 194 2.24 -10.19 -24.22
N SER A 195 2.15 -8.89 -24.48
CA SER A 195 2.77 -7.88 -23.61
C SER A 195 2.12 -7.88 -22.21
N THR A 196 0.80 -7.95 -22.15
CA THR A 196 0.04 -8.06 -20.89
C THR A 196 0.41 -9.36 -20.17
N TYR A 197 0.54 -10.46 -20.90
CA TYR A 197 0.95 -11.75 -20.34
C TYR A 197 2.34 -11.68 -19.71
N ILE A 198 3.36 -11.22 -20.46
CA ILE A 198 4.72 -11.10 -19.95
C ILE A 198 4.79 -10.14 -18.75
N ASN A 199 4.08 -9.00 -18.80
CA ASN A 199 4.02 -8.06 -17.68
C ASN A 199 3.33 -8.69 -16.45
N ALA A 200 2.30 -9.51 -16.65
CA ALA A 200 1.63 -10.22 -15.56
C ALA A 200 2.57 -11.24 -14.90
N LEU A 201 3.33 -12.00 -15.70
CA LEU A 201 4.32 -12.93 -15.18
C LEU A 201 5.43 -12.23 -14.39
N ILE A 202 5.93 -11.09 -14.88
CA ILE A 202 6.94 -10.28 -14.15
C ILE A 202 6.39 -9.78 -12.82
N ASN A 203 5.13 -9.32 -12.80
CA ASN A 203 4.47 -8.89 -11.56
C ASN A 203 4.33 -10.05 -10.58
N LEU A 204 3.93 -11.22 -11.08
CA LEU A 204 3.79 -12.42 -10.26
C LEU A 204 5.13 -12.83 -9.65
N GLU A 205 6.20 -12.89 -10.45
CA GLU A 205 7.56 -13.20 -10.00
C GLU A 205 8.02 -12.20 -8.92
N THR A 206 7.79 -10.90 -9.14
CA THR A 206 8.15 -9.84 -8.19
C THR A 206 7.48 -10.05 -6.84
N VAL A 207 6.18 -10.33 -6.85
CA VAL A 207 5.41 -10.51 -5.60
C VAL A 207 5.83 -11.79 -4.89
N ILE A 208 6.08 -12.88 -5.62
CA ILE A 208 6.58 -14.11 -5.00
C ILE A 208 7.89 -13.83 -4.28
N ILE A 209 8.83 -13.13 -4.92
CA ILE A 209 10.11 -12.75 -4.29
C ILE A 209 9.88 -11.91 -3.03
N ASP A 210 8.97 -10.94 -3.09
CA ASP A 210 8.72 -10.00 -1.99
C ASP A 210 8.00 -10.65 -0.79
N TYR A 211 7.08 -11.59 -1.01
CA TYR A 211 6.18 -12.10 0.05
C TYR A 211 6.33 -13.59 0.40
N GLN A 212 7.03 -14.41 -0.39
CA GLN A 212 7.17 -15.86 -0.10
C GLN A 212 7.81 -16.15 1.26
N ASN A 213 8.61 -15.22 1.78
CA ASN A 213 9.26 -15.35 3.08
C ASN A 213 8.28 -15.21 4.25
N GLU A 214 7.15 -14.54 4.06
CA GLU A 214 6.16 -14.25 5.11
C GLU A 214 4.82 -14.97 4.89
N TYR A 215 4.49 -15.32 3.65
CA TYR A 215 3.17 -15.85 3.29
C TYR A 215 3.27 -17.15 2.49
N ASN A 216 2.19 -17.93 2.50
CA ASN A 216 2.13 -19.13 1.67
C ASN A 216 2.06 -18.72 0.20
N ILE A 217 2.80 -19.44 -0.64
CA ILE A 217 2.82 -19.15 -2.08
C ILE A 217 1.42 -19.37 -2.69
N GLU A 218 0.63 -20.34 -2.22
CA GLU A 218 -0.77 -20.50 -2.67
C GLU A 218 -1.60 -19.23 -2.48
N ASP A 219 -1.50 -18.61 -1.32
CA ASP A 219 -2.26 -17.41 -0.97
C ASP A 219 -1.87 -16.26 -1.90
N ILE A 220 -0.56 -16.12 -2.15
CA ILE A 220 0.00 -15.16 -3.10
C ILE A 220 -0.57 -15.39 -4.51
N LEU A 221 -0.53 -16.65 -4.98
CA LEU A 221 -1.02 -17.02 -6.31
C LEU A 221 -2.52 -16.76 -6.45
N GLU A 222 -3.31 -17.15 -5.45
CA GLU A 222 -4.76 -16.98 -5.45
C GLU A 222 -5.13 -15.49 -5.48
N HIS A 223 -4.53 -14.69 -4.60
CA HIS A 223 -4.78 -13.25 -4.56
C HIS A 223 -4.36 -12.58 -5.86
N PHE A 224 -3.18 -12.92 -6.39
CA PHE A 224 -2.71 -12.37 -7.67
C PHE A 224 -3.72 -12.65 -8.78
N LEU A 225 -4.13 -13.92 -8.97
CA LEU A 225 -5.08 -14.32 -9.99
C LEU A 225 -6.44 -13.63 -9.81
N LYS A 226 -6.92 -13.49 -8.57
CA LYS A 226 -8.17 -12.79 -8.26
C LYS A 226 -8.12 -11.31 -8.61
N GLN A 227 -7.02 -10.61 -8.29
CA GLN A 227 -6.85 -9.20 -8.63
C GLN A 227 -6.70 -9.02 -10.15
N PHE A 228 -5.89 -9.88 -10.78
CA PHE A 228 -5.58 -9.80 -12.21
C PHE A 228 -6.79 -10.12 -13.08
N SER A 229 -7.51 -11.21 -12.81
CA SER A 229 -8.69 -11.62 -13.59
C SER A 229 -9.88 -10.65 -13.49
N ASN A 230 -9.97 -9.88 -12.41
CA ASN A 230 -11.12 -9.01 -12.13
C ASN A 230 -10.77 -7.53 -12.29
N ARG A 231 -10.13 -6.93 -11.28
CA ARG A 231 -9.96 -5.47 -11.18
C ARG A 231 -8.91 -4.93 -12.15
N TYR A 232 -7.91 -5.74 -12.48
CA TYR A 232 -6.73 -5.32 -13.24
C TYR A 232 -6.54 -6.03 -14.59
N LYS A 233 -7.57 -6.70 -15.11
CA LYS A 233 -7.53 -7.49 -16.37
C LYS A 233 -6.91 -6.76 -17.56
N ASN A 234 -7.15 -5.45 -17.66
CA ASN A 234 -6.61 -4.58 -18.72
C ASN A 234 -5.65 -3.50 -18.18
N LYS A 235 -5.24 -3.60 -16.92
CA LYS A 235 -4.44 -2.59 -16.20
C LYS A 235 -3.29 -3.25 -15.45
N VAL A 236 -2.64 -4.24 -16.06
CA VAL A 236 -1.53 -4.99 -15.45
C VAL A 236 -0.39 -4.09 -14.94
N TRP A 237 -0.15 -2.97 -15.62
CA TRP A 237 0.84 -1.96 -15.23
C TRP A 237 0.52 -1.28 -13.88
N MET A 238 -0.75 -1.29 -13.44
CA MET A 238 -1.13 -0.80 -12.11
C MET A 238 -0.75 -1.80 -11.02
N MET A 239 -0.50 -3.07 -11.35
CA MET A 239 -0.05 -4.09 -10.39
C MET A 239 1.47 -4.17 -10.28
N MET A 240 2.23 -3.34 -11.01
CA MET A 240 3.70 -3.34 -10.98
C MET A 240 4.24 -2.61 -9.76
N ARG A 241 5.25 -3.18 -9.09
CA ARG A 241 6.05 -2.44 -8.11
C ARG A 241 6.92 -1.43 -8.85
N ARG A 242 6.77 -0.14 -8.55
CA ARG A 242 7.47 0.94 -9.26
C ARG A 242 8.29 1.81 -8.32
N ARG A 243 9.48 2.21 -8.78
CA ARG A 243 10.37 3.15 -8.06
C ARG A 243 10.54 4.49 -8.79
N ASP A 244 9.98 4.62 -9.99
CA ASP A 244 10.08 5.79 -10.85
C ASP A 244 9.00 6.84 -10.59
N GLY A 245 8.21 6.67 -9.52
CA GLY A 245 7.16 7.60 -9.11
C GLY A 245 5.90 7.57 -9.97
N VAL A 246 5.80 6.65 -10.94
CA VAL A 246 4.55 6.44 -11.67
C VAL A 246 3.57 5.68 -10.78
N ILE A 247 2.32 6.16 -10.77
CA ILE A 247 1.26 5.61 -9.92
C ILE A 247 1.03 4.13 -10.26
N SER A 248 1.05 3.31 -9.22
CA SER A 248 0.66 1.90 -9.24
C SER A 248 -0.18 1.62 -7.99
N ASP A 249 -1.07 0.64 -8.07
CA ASP A 249 -1.84 0.16 -6.93
C ASP A 249 -1.08 -0.94 -6.17
N TYR A 250 0.22 -1.15 -6.43
CA TYR A 250 0.99 -2.26 -5.85
C TYR A 250 0.89 -2.34 -4.33
N GLU A 251 1.17 -1.24 -3.63
CA GLU A 251 1.08 -1.17 -2.16
C GLU A 251 -0.36 -1.41 -1.68
N LEU A 252 -1.36 -0.86 -2.37
CA LEU A 252 -2.76 -1.11 -2.02
C LEU A 252 -3.17 -2.58 -2.20
N ILE A 253 -2.64 -3.25 -3.23
CA ILE A 253 -2.95 -4.66 -3.52
C ILE A 253 -2.30 -5.57 -2.47
N TRP A 254 -1.04 -5.30 -2.13
CA TRP A 254 -0.22 -6.22 -1.35
C TRP A 254 0.00 -5.82 0.10
N GLU A 255 0.19 -4.55 0.43
CA GLU A 255 0.36 -4.11 1.82
C GLU A 255 -0.97 -3.94 2.55
N VAL A 256 -2.05 -3.61 1.83
CA VAL A 256 -3.38 -3.45 2.42
C VAL A 256 -4.20 -4.73 2.20
N ARG A 257 -4.70 -4.96 0.98
CA ARG A 257 -5.70 -6.03 0.76
C ARG A 257 -5.19 -7.43 1.03
N PHE A 258 -3.95 -7.73 0.66
CA PHE A 258 -3.41 -9.07 0.84
C PHE A 258 -3.15 -9.36 2.32
N ARG A 259 -2.45 -8.45 3.03
CA ARG A 259 -2.16 -8.61 4.46
C ARG A 259 -3.41 -8.66 5.33
N ASP A 260 -4.47 -7.94 4.95
CA ASP A 260 -5.75 -7.97 5.66
C ASP A 260 -6.48 -9.32 5.53
N TRP A 261 -6.32 -10.01 4.41
CA TRP A 261 -7.13 -11.20 4.06
C TRP A 261 -6.41 -12.52 4.26
N TYR A 262 -5.08 -12.53 4.16
CA TYR A 262 -4.27 -13.73 4.22
C TYR A 262 -3.37 -13.72 5.45
N PRO A 263 -3.41 -14.76 6.30
CA PRO A 263 -2.57 -14.82 7.49
C PRO A 263 -1.11 -15.04 7.11
N ASN A 264 -0.20 -14.46 7.89
CA ASN A 264 1.22 -14.74 7.79
C ASN A 264 1.49 -16.21 8.20
N LYS A 265 2.38 -16.91 7.48
CA LYS A 265 2.66 -18.33 7.69
C LYS A 265 3.27 -18.65 9.06
N TYR A 266 3.84 -17.66 9.76
CA TYR A 266 4.30 -17.83 11.14
C TYR A 266 3.15 -17.92 12.16
N LYS A 267 1.88 -17.77 11.72
CA LYS A 267 0.69 -17.98 12.55
C LYS A 267 0.09 -19.39 12.45
N SER A 268 0.54 -20.27 11.55
CA SER A 268 0.04 -21.66 11.45
C SER A 268 0.98 -22.63 10.71
N GLY A 269 0.97 -23.92 11.08
CA GLY A 269 1.86 -24.99 10.60
C GLY A 269 2.00 -25.15 9.08
N TYR A 270 3.03 -24.50 8.53
CA TYR A 270 3.41 -24.56 7.12
C TYR A 270 3.99 -25.92 6.73
N VAL A 271 3.42 -26.54 5.70
CA VAL A 271 3.95 -27.75 5.06
C VAL A 271 4.56 -27.35 3.73
N VAL A 272 5.83 -27.70 3.51
CA VAL A 272 6.55 -27.43 2.26
C VAL A 272 5.88 -28.24 1.14
N LYS A 273 5.42 -27.54 0.09
CA LYS A 273 4.86 -28.18 -1.10
C LYS A 273 5.90 -28.26 -2.21
N GLU A 274 5.87 -29.37 -2.94
CA GLU A 274 6.74 -29.59 -4.09
C GLU A 274 6.35 -28.72 -5.28
N THR A 275 5.05 -28.43 -5.46
CA THR A 275 4.54 -27.56 -6.54
C THR A 275 3.38 -26.71 -6.07
N TYR A 276 3.31 -25.47 -6.57
CA TYR A 276 2.34 -24.46 -6.12
C TYR A 276 1.24 -24.21 -7.14
N GLY A 277 0.01 -24.04 -6.67
CA GLY A 277 -1.11 -23.58 -7.50
C GLY A 277 -1.81 -24.64 -8.34
N GLY A 278 -1.49 -25.92 -8.19
CA GLY A 278 -2.12 -27.02 -8.94
C GLY A 278 -3.64 -27.07 -8.79
N ASN A 279 -4.14 -26.72 -7.61
CA ASN A 279 -5.56 -26.74 -7.27
C ASN A 279 -6.26 -25.38 -7.36
N ILE A 280 -5.54 -24.29 -7.68
CA ILE A 280 -6.16 -22.96 -7.77
C ILE A 280 -7.04 -22.94 -9.02
N ARG A 281 -8.33 -22.63 -8.84
CA ARG A 281 -9.29 -22.45 -9.93
C ARG A 281 -9.98 -21.10 -9.77
N LEU A 282 -9.84 -20.24 -10.78
CA LEU A 282 -10.67 -19.06 -10.90
C LEU A 282 -12.12 -19.46 -11.16
N ARG A 283 -13.03 -19.09 -10.27
CA ARG A 283 -14.46 -19.28 -10.49
C ARG A 283 -14.92 -18.27 -11.56
N ASN A 284 -15.12 -18.74 -12.78
CA ASN A 284 -15.75 -17.93 -13.82
C ASN A 284 -17.14 -17.49 -13.33
N LYS A 285 -17.44 -16.19 -13.46
CA LYS A 285 -18.79 -15.64 -13.26
C LYS A 285 -19.72 -16.23 -14.31
N ILE A 286 -20.30 -17.39 -14.02
CA ILE A 286 -21.61 -17.78 -14.51
C ILE A 286 -22.55 -17.47 -13.34
N SER A 287 -23.38 -16.44 -13.54
CA SER A 287 -24.54 -16.00 -12.73
C SER A 287 -24.49 -16.25 -11.21
N ASN A 288 -24.41 -15.15 -10.45
CA ASN A 288 -24.65 -15.08 -9.00
C ASN A 288 -26.11 -15.39 -8.59
N THR A 289 -26.76 -16.36 -9.23
CA THR A 289 -28.15 -16.75 -8.93
C THR A 289 -28.25 -18.19 -8.42
N GLN A 290 -27.28 -19.07 -8.72
CA GLN A 290 -27.38 -20.49 -8.31
C GLN A 290 -26.72 -20.80 -6.96
N MET A 291 -25.65 -20.10 -6.56
CA MET A 291 -24.95 -20.46 -5.31
C MET A 291 -25.65 -19.97 -4.03
N GLY A 292 -26.39 -18.85 -4.11
CA GLY A 292 -27.22 -18.40 -2.99
C GLY A 292 -28.37 -19.37 -2.72
N ASN A 293 -28.98 -19.91 -3.79
CA ASN A 293 -30.07 -20.87 -3.67
C ASN A 293 -29.59 -22.25 -3.20
N GLN A 294 -28.40 -22.72 -3.62
CA GLN A 294 -27.86 -23.99 -3.13
C GLN A 294 -27.48 -23.94 -1.65
N ILE A 295 -26.85 -22.85 -1.19
CA ILE A 295 -26.49 -22.72 0.23
C ILE A 295 -27.75 -22.55 1.09
N SER A 296 -28.76 -21.80 0.61
CA SER A 296 -30.04 -21.68 1.31
C SER A 296 -30.80 -23.01 1.38
N ASN A 297 -30.85 -23.77 0.28
CA ASN A 297 -31.56 -25.04 0.23
C ASN A 297 -30.88 -26.13 1.07
N ASP A 298 -29.54 -26.18 1.08
CA ASP A 298 -28.79 -27.13 1.92
C ASP A 298 -28.92 -26.82 3.42
N LEU A 299 -29.00 -25.53 3.78
CA LEU A 299 -29.20 -25.11 5.16
C LEU A 299 -30.63 -25.40 5.64
N GLN A 300 -31.62 -25.19 4.77
CA GLN A 300 -33.02 -25.46 5.06
C GLN A 300 -33.30 -26.97 5.15
N HIS A 301 -32.74 -27.77 4.24
CA HIS A 301 -32.85 -29.23 4.32
C HIS A 301 -32.20 -29.80 5.59
N LYS A 302 -31.09 -29.21 6.06
CA LYS A 302 -30.46 -29.62 7.32
C LYS A 302 -31.31 -29.24 8.53
N GLN A 303 -31.90 -28.05 8.56
CA GLN A 303 -32.79 -27.62 9.64
C GLN A 303 -34.06 -28.47 9.71
N ASP A 304 -34.67 -28.80 8.57
CA ASP A 304 -35.89 -29.62 8.51
C ASP A 304 -35.63 -31.05 9.01
N LYS A 305 -34.46 -31.64 8.66
CA LYS A 305 -34.04 -32.95 9.16
C LYS A 305 -33.74 -32.96 10.66
N GLU A 306 -33.21 -31.87 11.21
CA GLU A 306 -32.94 -31.73 12.64
C GLU A 306 -34.26 -31.61 13.42
N LEU A 307 -35.22 -30.82 12.92
CA LEU A 307 -36.56 -30.66 13.49
C LEU A 307 -37.33 -31.98 13.50
N GLU A 308 -37.32 -32.73 12.39
CA GLU A 308 -38.01 -34.02 12.30
C GLU A 308 -37.41 -35.07 13.27
N ARG A 309 -36.10 -35.00 13.54
CA ARG A 309 -35.45 -35.84 14.56
C ARG A 309 -35.87 -35.45 15.98
N ILE A 310 -35.90 -34.16 16.28
CA ILE A 310 -36.31 -33.65 17.59
C ILE A 310 -37.78 -33.99 17.88
N GLU A 311 -38.65 -33.93 16.87
CA GLU A 311 -40.07 -34.24 17.00
C GLU A 311 -40.30 -35.75 17.21
N LYS A 312 -39.62 -36.61 16.45
CA LYS A 312 -39.64 -38.07 16.67
C LYS A 312 -39.07 -38.48 18.03
N GLU A 313 -38.09 -37.75 18.54
CA GLU A 313 -37.52 -38.01 19.86
C GLU A 313 -38.46 -37.54 20.99
N LYS A 314 -39.21 -36.46 20.79
CA LYS A 314 -40.28 -36.04 21.70
C LYS A 314 -41.43 -37.04 21.74
N GLU A 315 -41.89 -37.53 20.59
CA GLU A 315 -42.95 -38.55 20.52
C GLU A 315 -42.56 -39.86 21.23
N ARG A 316 -41.29 -40.28 21.09
CA ARG A 316 -40.76 -41.46 21.79
C ARG A 316 -40.61 -41.29 23.30
N ARG A 317 -40.57 -40.06 23.80
CA ARG A 317 -40.50 -39.76 25.24
C ARG A 317 -41.88 -39.51 25.87
N SER A 318 -42.93 -39.45 25.04
CA SER A 318 -44.34 -39.27 25.47
C SER A 318 -45.18 -40.55 25.40
N LEU A 319 -44.57 -41.67 25.04
CA LEU A 319 -45.08 -43.04 25.21
C LEU A 319 -44.31 -43.69 26.36
#